data_AF-V9LD21-F1
#
_entry.id   AF-V9LD21-F1
#
_cell.length_a   1.000
_cell.length_b   1.000
_cell.length_c   1.000
_cell.angle_alpha   90.00
_cell.angle_beta   90.00
_cell.angle_gamma   90.00
#
_symmetry.space_group_name_H-M   'P 1'
#
loop_
_entity.id
_entity.type
_entity.pdbx_description
1 polymer ?
#
loop_
_entity_poly.entity_id
_entity_poly.type
_entity_poly.pdbx_seq_one_letter_code
_entity_poly.pdbx_strand_id
1 'polypeptide(L)'
;ARALLAGVYLRGIGLHRRPLPGVQGFSSSSDCDLQVCVVGSGPAGFYAAQHVLKLQKSAIVDVYEKLPVPFGLVRFGVAPDHPEVKNVINSFTQTMHHGRCSFYGNITVGKDISVEELKQAYHVVILAYGAQDNLMLEIPGESLHGVYSARSIVEWYNGVPGIQNLNPDLSCETAVILGQGNVALDVARILISPIDLLKKTDITSYSLEAIAASKVKRVLIVGRRGPLQVAFTIKELR
;
A
#
# COMPACT_ATOMS: atom_id res chain seq x y z
N ALA A 1 -3.61 -17.44 13.12
CA ALA A 1 -3.00 -16.27 12.46
C ALA A 1 -3.50 -15.00 13.14
N ARG A 2 -2.65 -14.30 13.91
CA ARG A 2 -3.00 -13.00 14.50
C ARG A 2 -2.83 -11.93 13.43
N ALA A 3 -3.90 -11.58 12.73
CA ALA A 3 -3.94 -10.34 11.97
C ALA A 3 -3.81 -9.18 12.97
N LEU A 4 -2.69 -8.46 12.94
CA LEU A 4 -2.55 -7.18 13.65
C LEU A 4 -3.50 -6.18 12.96
N LEU A 5 -4.78 -6.17 13.31
CA LEU A 5 -5.74 -5.20 12.80
C LEU A 5 -5.14 -3.79 12.81
N ALA A 6 -5.33 -3.03 11.72
CA ALA A 6 -4.96 -1.63 11.64
C ALA A 6 -5.38 -0.93 12.94
N GLY A 7 -4.44 -0.26 13.59
CA GLY A 7 -4.61 0.14 14.98
C GLY A 7 -3.70 1.30 15.33
N VAL A 8 -4.19 2.14 16.24
CA VAL A 8 -3.44 3.25 16.82
C VAL A 8 -3.14 2.89 18.26
N TYR A 9 -1.87 2.92 18.63
CA TYR A 9 -1.45 2.77 20.02
C TYR A 9 -1.03 4.13 20.57
N LEU A 10 -1.59 4.51 21.71
CA LEU A 10 -1.24 5.70 22.46
C LEU A 10 -0.57 5.29 23.76
N ARG A 11 0.70 5.67 23.93
CA ARG A 11 1.31 5.66 25.26
C ARG A 11 0.82 6.90 25.99
N GLY A 12 0.34 6.74 27.21
CA GLY A 12 -0.21 7.85 28.02
C GLY A 12 0.76 9.02 28.07
N ILE A 13 0.48 10.06 27.30
CA ILE A 13 1.09 11.37 27.47
C ILE A 13 0.48 11.89 28.75
N GLY A 14 1.28 12.16 29.78
CA GLY A 14 0.80 12.69 31.05
C GLY A 14 0.25 14.11 30.90
N LEU A 15 -0.90 14.27 30.24
CA LEU A 15 -1.64 15.51 30.07
C LEU A 15 -2.86 15.52 31.00
N HIS A 16 -2.58 15.43 32.31
CA HIS A 16 -3.33 16.09 33.39
C HIS A 16 -2.80 15.60 34.74
N ARG A 17 -1.87 16.34 35.33
CA ARG A 17 -1.66 16.30 36.79
C ARG A 17 -2.52 17.40 37.39
N ARG A 18 -3.59 17.05 38.09
CA ARG A 18 -4.15 17.97 39.09
C ARG A 18 -3.09 18.10 40.20
N PRO A 19 -2.58 19.31 40.52
CA PRO A 19 -1.64 19.45 41.61
C PRO A 19 -2.35 19.12 42.92
N LEU A 20 -1.70 18.28 43.75
CA LEU A 20 -2.07 18.16 45.15
C LEU A 20 -1.81 19.52 45.83
N PRO A 21 -2.71 20.00 46.72
CA PRO A 21 -2.52 21.28 47.38
C PRO A 21 -1.25 21.25 48.25
N GLY A 22 -0.29 22.14 47.95
CA GLY A 22 0.91 22.36 48.78
C GLY A 22 2.26 21.96 48.18
N VAL A 23 2.32 21.45 46.94
CA VAL A 23 3.61 21.10 46.29
C VAL A 23 3.95 22.12 45.19
N GLN A 24 4.92 23.01 45.45
CA GLN A 24 5.60 23.77 44.40
C GLN A 24 6.63 22.85 43.72
N GLY A 25 6.20 22.17 42.66
CA GLY A 25 7.12 21.50 41.75
C GLY A 25 7.53 22.47 40.63
N PHE A 26 8.83 22.68 40.44
CA PHE A 26 9.32 23.27 39.20
C PHE A 26 9.06 22.29 38.06
N SER A 27 8.00 22.50 37.28
CA SER A 27 7.87 21.84 35.99
C SER A 27 8.68 22.65 34.98
N SER A 28 9.87 22.16 34.61
CA SER A 28 10.36 22.45 33.27
C SER A 28 9.36 21.78 32.32
N SER A 29 8.44 22.53 31.75
CA SER A 29 7.79 22.09 30.51
C SER A 29 8.88 22.12 29.44
N SER A 30 9.75 21.11 29.44
CA SER A 30 10.34 20.69 28.18
C SER A 30 9.14 20.38 27.31
N ASP A 31 8.88 21.21 26.32
CA ASP A 31 7.89 20.95 25.29
C ASP A 31 8.40 19.70 24.58
N CYS A 32 8.05 18.52 25.10
CA CYS A 32 8.52 17.26 24.56
C CYS A 32 7.82 17.14 23.22
N ASP A 33 8.56 17.35 22.13
CA ASP A 33 8.03 17.20 20.79
C ASP A 33 7.32 15.85 20.67
N LEU A 34 6.06 15.87 20.22
CA LEU A 34 5.23 14.68 20.14
C LEU A 34 5.80 13.74 19.06
N GLN A 35 6.58 12.75 19.49
CA GLN A 35 7.12 11.70 18.62
C GLN A 35 6.04 10.72 18.19
N VAL A 36 5.77 10.65 16.89
CA VAL A 36 4.79 9.76 16.26
C VAL A 36 5.49 8.86 15.25
N CYS A 37 5.31 7.54 15.39
CA CYS A 37 5.75 6.55 14.42
C CYS A 37 4.56 6.11 13.55
N VAL A 38 4.77 6.06 12.24
CA VAL A 38 3.82 5.51 11.26
C VAL A 38 4.47 4.31 10.60
N VAL A 39 3.83 3.14 10.71
CA VAL A 39 4.30 1.88 10.11
C VAL A 39 3.55 1.65 8.80
N GLY A 40 4.22 1.89 7.68
CA GLY A 40 3.68 1.79 6.33
C GLY A 40 3.59 3.16 5.65
N SER A 41 4.15 3.27 4.45
CA SER A 41 4.20 4.51 3.66
C SER A 41 3.17 4.57 2.53
N GLY A 42 2.07 3.82 2.65
CA GLY A 42 0.93 3.93 1.74
C GLY A 42 0.09 5.19 1.99
N PRO A 43 -1.05 5.35 1.29
CA PRO A 43 -1.97 6.47 1.49
C PRO A 43 -2.39 6.66 2.94
N ALA A 44 -2.75 5.57 3.63
CA ALA A 44 -3.17 5.64 5.02
C ALA A 44 -2.08 6.24 5.93
N GLY A 45 -0.82 5.84 5.71
CA GLY A 45 0.32 6.34 6.48
C GLY A 45 0.61 7.81 6.21
N PHE A 46 0.65 8.21 4.94
CA PHE A 46 0.91 9.61 4.59
C PHE A 46 -0.24 10.55 4.96
N TYR A 47 -1.50 10.12 4.81
CA TYR A 47 -2.63 10.92 5.30
C TYR A 47 -2.60 11.07 6.81
N ALA A 48 -2.28 10.01 7.56
CA ALA A 48 -2.10 10.11 9.00
C ALA A 48 -0.98 11.08 9.38
N ALA A 49 0.20 10.97 8.73
CA ALA A 49 1.33 11.87 8.93
C ALA A 49 0.95 13.33 8.62
N GLN A 50 0.31 13.58 7.48
CA GLN A 50 -0.14 14.91 7.07
C GLN A 50 -1.13 15.51 8.08
N HIS A 51 -2.07 14.72 8.57
CA HIS A 51 -3.02 15.16 9.59
C HIS A 51 -2.34 15.47 10.92
N VAL A 52 -1.42 14.62 11.38
CA VAL A 52 -0.64 14.86 12.62
C VAL A 52 0.17 16.15 12.50
N LEU A 53 0.91 16.33 11.41
CA LEU A 53 1.73 17.52 11.18
C LEU A 53 0.89 18.81 11.10
N LYS A 54 -0.32 18.72 10.53
CA LYS A 54 -1.25 19.85 10.44
C LYS A 54 -1.87 20.23 11.78
N LEU A 55 -2.26 19.24 12.57
CA LEU A 55 -2.98 19.45 13.84
C LEU A 55 -2.02 19.80 14.98
N GLN A 56 -0.81 19.24 14.99
CA GLN A 56 0.13 19.43 16.07
C GLN A 56 1.48 19.98 15.60
N LYS A 57 1.81 21.18 16.06
CA LYS A 57 2.96 21.97 15.55
C LYS A 57 4.30 21.46 16.06
N SER A 58 4.34 20.89 17.25
CA SER A 58 5.53 20.27 17.87
C SER A 58 5.64 18.77 17.59
N ALA A 59 4.77 18.19 16.76
CA ALA A 59 4.88 16.76 16.43
C ALA A 59 6.02 16.49 15.45
N ILE A 60 6.78 15.43 15.71
CA ILE A 60 7.76 14.84 14.79
C ILE A 60 7.21 13.49 14.36
N VAL A 61 7.22 13.23 13.05
CA VAL A 61 6.64 12.04 12.44
C VAL A 61 7.70 11.23 11.71
N ASP A 62 7.88 9.98 12.12
CA ASP A 62 8.76 9.05 11.44
C ASP A 62 7.94 7.98 10.74
N VAL A 63 8.13 7.87 9.42
CA VAL A 63 7.43 6.90 8.56
C VAL A 63 8.37 5.74 8.24
N TYR A 64 8.01 4.56 8.71
CA TYR A 64 8.73 3.30 8.46
C TYR A 64 8.11 2.55 7.29
N GLU A 65 8.94 2.00 6.41
CA GLU A 65 8.50 1.23 5.25
C GLU A 65 9.40 0.02 5.03
N LYS A 66 8.78 -1.13 4.71
CA LYS A 66 9.48 -2.37 4.38
C LYS A 66 10.21 -2.25 3.05
N LEU A 67 9.60 -1.60 2.06
CA LEU A 67 10.21 -1.39 0.76
C LEU A 67 11.24 -0.23 0.79
N PRO A 68 12.20 -0.21 -0.14
CA PRO A 68 13.15 0.91 -0.25
C PRO A 68 12.51 2.20 -0.78
N VAL A 69 11.29 2.13 -1.32
CA VAL A 69 10.57 3.27 -1.91
C VAL A 69 9.19 3.43 -1.28
N PRO A 70 8.70 4.68 -1.14
CA PRO A 70 7.43 4.96 -0.50
C PRO A 70 6.20 4.78 -1.42
N PHE A 71 5.03 5.16 -0.91
CA PHE A 71 3.72 5.32 -1.58
C PHE A 71 2.87 4.05 -1.70
N GLY A 72 3.43 2.88 -1.38
CA GLY A 72 2.70 1.62 -1.34
C GLY A 72 1.88 1.36 -2.61
N LEU A 73 0.60 1.06 -2.45
CA LEU A 73 -0.30 0.73 -3.57
C LEU A 73 -0.54 1.88 -4.56
N VAL A 74 -0.23 3.14 -4.23
CA VAL A 74 -0.31 4.21 -5.25
C VAL A 74 0.74 3.98 -6.33
N ARG A 75 1.93 3.49 -5.94
CA ARG A 75 2.99 3.12 -6.87
C ARG A 75 2.79 1.72 -7.43
N PHE A 76 2.47 0.77 -6.56
CA PHE A 76 2.54 -0.66 -6.87
C PHE A 76 1.19 -1.32 -7.17
N GLY A 77 0.07 -0.65 -6.89
CA GLY A 77 -1.27 -1.18 -7.09
C GLY A 77 -2.02 -0.49 -8.22
N VAL A 78 -2.03 0.85 -8.23
CA VAL A 78 -2.71 1.64 -9.27
C VAL A 78 -2.16 1.27 -10.64
N ALA A 79 -3.06 0.92 -11.56
CA ALA A 79 -2.69 0.51 -12.91
C ALA A 79 -1.90 1.62 -13.64
N PRO A 80 -0.94 1.26 -14.51
CA PRO A 80 -0.05 2.23 -15.16
C PRO A 80 -0.79 3.15 -16.13
N ASP A 81 -1.95 2.72 -16.62
CA ASP A 81 -2.85 3.51 -17.46
C ASP A 81 -3.80 4.44 -16.68
N HIS A 82 -3.66 4.50 -15.35
CA HIS A 82 -4.37 5.43 -14.46
C HIS A 82 -3.41 6.45 -13.79
N PRO A 83 -2.61 7.21 -14.58
CA PRO A 83 -1.62 8.13 -14.02
C PRO A 83 -2.24 9.23 -13.16
N GLU A 84 -3.49 9.62 -13.44
CA GLU A 84 -4.17 10.68 -12.71
C GLU A 84 -4.45 10.32 -11.24
N VAL A 85 -4.63 9.04 -10.93
CA VAL A 85 -4.79 8.55 -9.56
C VAL A 85 -3.47 8.63 -8.80
N LYS A 86 -2.33 8.49 -9.50
CA LYS A 86 -0.98 8.59 -8.92
C LYS A 86 -0.59 10.03 -8.57
N ASN A 87 -1.34 11.05 -9.00
CA ASN A 87 -1.07 12.47 -8.69
C ASN A 87 -1.01 12.78 -7.19
N VAL A 88 -1.66 11.97 -6.34
CA VAL A 88 -1.60 12.12 -4.87
C VAL A 88 -0.16 12.01 -4.33
N ILE A 89 0.74 11.34 -5.07
CA ILE A 89 2.17 11.25 -4.75
C ILE A 89 2.77 12.64 -4.54
N ASN A 90 2.36 13.66 -5.30
CA ASN A 90 2.88 15.02 -5.15
C ASN A 90 2.64 15.58 -3.73
N SER A 91 1.44 15.34 -3.18
CA SER A 91 1.11 15.76 -1.81
C SER A 91 1.86 14.96 -0.74
N PHE A 92 2.08 13.67 -0.99
CA PHE A 92 2.85 12.81 -0.09
C PHE A 92 4.33 13.18 -0.08
N THR A 93 4.90 13.50 -1.24
CA THR A 93 6.26 14.02 -1.39
C THR A 93 6.45 15.33 -0.63
N GLN A 94 5.49 16.26 -0.70
CA GLN A 94 5.54 17.48 0.11
C GLN A 94 5.53 17.19 1.62
N THR A 95 4.72 16.21 2.05
CA THR A 95 4.66 15.78 3.45
C THR A 95 5.98 15.16 3.89
N MET A 96 6.59 14.32 3.05
CA MET A 96 7.86 13.66 3.31
C MET A 96 9.03 14.65 3.39
N HIS A 97 9.02 15.73 2.60
CA HIS A 97 10.03 16.79 2.66
C HIS A 97 9.79 17.82 3.78
N HIS A 98 8.71 17.68 4.55
CA HIS A 98 8.48 18.54 5.69
C HIS A 98 9.60 18.35 6.71
N GLY A 99 10.20 19.42 7.24
CA GLY A 99 11.32 19.34 8.21
C GLY A 99 11.02 18.68 9.56
N ARG A 100 9.81 18.14 9.74
CA ARG A 100 9.34 17.38 10.91
C ARG A 100 8.90 15.96 10.54
N CYS A 101 9.13 15.55 9.29
CA CYS A 101 8.81 14.22 8.78
C CYS A 101 10.11 13.55 8.33
N SER A 102 10.36 12.35 8.79
CA SER A 102 11.48 11.52 8.32
C SER A 102 10.96 10.22 7.73
N PHE A 103 11.63 9.71 6.69
CA PHE A 103 11.29 8.46 6.04
C PHE A 103 12.41 7.44 6.21
N TYR A 104 12.03 6.24 6.65
CA TYR A 104 12.93 5.11 6.86
C TYR A 104 12.44 3.89 6.07
N GLY A 105 12.95 3.74 4.86
CA GLY A 105 12.69 2.59 4.00
C GLY A 105 13.58 1.39 4.31
N ASN A 106 13.26 0.23 3.72
CA ASN A 106 13.97 -1.03 3.92
C ASN A 106 14.00 -1.53 5.39
N ILE A 107 12.96 -1.20 6.17
CA ILE A 107 12.80 -1.64 7.56
C ILE A 107 11.47 -2.39 7.71
N THR A 108 11.56 -3.68 7.98
CA THR A 108 10.40 -4.55 8.21
C THR A 108 10.04 -4.56 9.69
N VAL A 109 9.04 -3.77 10.08
CA VAL A 109 8.49 -3.82 11.44
C VAL A 109 7.87 -5.20 11.71
N GLY A 110 8.22 -5.80 12.84
CA GLY A 110 7.92 -7.19 13.22
C GLY A 110 9.03 -8.18 12.92
N LYS A 111 10.06 -7.80 12.13
CA LYS A 111 11.24 -8.62 11.85
C LYS A 111 12.54 -7.90 12.23
N ASP A 112 12.76 -6.71 11.69
CA ASP A 112 13.97 -5.93 11.89
C ASP A 112 13.87 -5.06 13.15
N ILE A 113 12.67 -4.57 13.46
CA ILE A 113 12.32 -3.83 14.68
C ILE A 113 10.96 -4.32 15.18
N SER A 114 10.84 -4.63 16.47
CA SER A 114 9.58 -5.07 17.07
C SER A 114 8.60 -3.91 17.31
N VAL A 115 7.31 -4.22 17.40
CA VAL A 115 6.29 -3.21 17.74
C VAL A 115 6.49 -2.73 19.18
N GLU A 116 6.98 -3.59 20.07
CA GLU A 116 7.29 -3.28 21.46
C GLU A 116 8.39 -2.23 21.58
N GLU A 117 9.47 -2.35 20.79
CA GLU A 117 10.54 -1.33 20.72
C GLU A 117 9.99 0.01 20.22
N LEU A 118 9.16 0.01 19.18
CA LEU A 118 8.53 1.24 18.69
C LEU A 118 7.63 1.89 19.75
N LYS A 119 6.87 1.10 20.52
CA LYS A 119 6.04 1.61 21.63
C LYS A 119 6.86 2.18 22.78
N GLN A 120 8.10 1.73 22.96
CA GLN A 120 9.01 2.27 23.96
C GLN A 120 9.66 3.58 23.49
N ALA A 121 9.99 3.68 22.19
CA ALA A 121 10.66 4.84 21.60
C ALA A 121 9.71 6.00 21.26
N TYR A 122 8.46 5.72 20.87
CA TYR A 122 7.50 6.73 20.41
C TYR A 122 6.33 6.91 21.38
N HIS A 123 5.71 8.10 21.37
CA HIS A 123 4.49 8.37 22.13
C HIS A 123 3.27 7.71 21.47
N VAL A 124 3.25 7.71 20.13
CA VAL A 124 2.16 7.17 19.32
C VAL A 124 2.73 6.29 18.23
N VAL A 125 2.12 5.11 18.03
CA VAL A 125 2.44 4.22 16.91
C VAL A 125 1.17 3.97 16.10
N ILE A 126 1.22 4.31 14.81
CA ILE A 126 0.12 4.16 13.85
C ILE A 126 0.45 3.01 12.91
N LEU A 127 -0.36 1.95 12.92
CA LEU A 127 -0.19 0.82 12.01
C LEU A 127 -0.99 1.07 10.73
N ALA A 128 -0.28 1.37 9.64
CA ALA A 128 -0.80 1.74 8.32
C ALA A 128 -0.20 0.87 7.18
N TYR A 129 0.13 -0.38 7.49
CA TYR A 129 0.87 -1.28 6.60
C TYR A 129 0.00 -1.99 5.52
N GLY A 130 -1.30 -1.71 5.51
CA GLY A 130 -2.25 -2.25 4.54
C GLY A 130 -2.54 -3.75 4.74
N ALA A 131 -3.13 -4.38 3.72
CA ALA A 131 -3.29 -5.83 3.65
C ALA A 131 -2.29 -6.37 2.63
N GLN A 132 -1.38 -7.28 3.03
CA GLN A 132 -0.38 -7.87 2.13
C GLN A 132 -0.78 -9.26 1.64
N ASP A 133 -1.51 -10.02 2.45
CA ASP A 133 -1.88 -11.39 2.12
C ASP A 133 -2.92 -11.46 0.99
N ASN A 134 -2.82 -12.51 0.18
CA ASN A 134 -3.79 -12.84 -0.85
C ASN A 134 -4.84 -13.79 -0.28
N LEU A 135 -6.09 -13.64 -0.71
CA LEU A 135 -7.12 -14.63 -0.44
C LEU A 135 -6.89 -15.82 -1.38
N MET A 136 -6.72 -17.01 -0.78
CA MET A 136 -6.65 -18.26 -1.52
C MET A 136 -8.05 -18.68 -1.99
N LEU A 137 -8.11 -19.45 -3.07
CA LEU A 137 -9.38 -19.98 -3.58
C LEU A 137 -9.80 -21.24 -2.83
N GLU A 138 -8.83 -21.96 -2.26
CA GLU A 138 -9.00 -23.20 -1.52
C GLU A 138 -9.69 -24.29 -2.39
N ILE A 139 -9.29 -24.35 -3.67
CA ILE A 139 -9.80 -25.31 -4.65
C ILE A 139 -8.68 -26.22 -5.19
N PRO A 140 -9.02 -27.46 -5.61
CA PRO A 140 -8.04 -28.33 -6.26
C PRO A 140 -7.41 -27.65 -7.48
N GLY A 141 -6.08 -27.69 -7.57
CA GLY A 141 -5.32 -27.13 -8.69
C GLY A 141 -4.94 -25.64 -8.56
N GLU A 142 -5.23 -24.98 -7.43
CA GLU A 142 -4.87 -23.55 -7.24
C GLU A 142 -3.36 -23.27 -7.22
N SER A 143 -2.53 -24.31 -7.04
CA SER A 143 -1.07 -24.23 -7.08
C SER A 143 -0.46 -24.66 -8.41
N LEU A 144 -1.27 -24.93 -9.44
CA LEU A 144 -0.78 -25.31 -10.77
C LEU A 144 -0.09 -24.12 -11.45
N HIS A 145 0.87 -24.43 -12.34
CA HIS A 145 1.48 -23.42 -13.19
C HIS A 145 0.41 -22.74 -14.06
N GLY A 146 0.51 -21.42 -14.21
CA GLY A 146 -0.50 -20.60 -14.89
C GLY A 146 -1.59 -20.05 -13.96
N VAL A 147 -1.64 -20.46 -12.69
CA VAL A 147 -2.54 -19.88 -11.67
C VAL A 147 -1.79 -18.80 -10.87
N TYR A 148 -2.29 -17.57 -10.93
CA TYR A 148 -1.69 -16.42 -10.27
C TYR A 148 -2.74 -15.64 -9.49
N SER A 149 -2.32 -15.02 -8.37
CA SER A 149 -3.16 -14.00 -7.74
C SER A 149 -3.19 -12.76 -8.64
N ALA A 150 -4.36 -12.11 -8.75
CA ALA A 150 -4.49 -10.87 -9.52
C ALA A 150 -3.51 -9.81 -9.00
N ARG A 151 -3.33 -9.74 -7.68
CA ARG A 151 -2.35 -8.87 -7.04
C ARG A 151 -0.92 -9.14 -7.52
N SER A 152 -0.49 -10.39 -7.63
CA SER A 152 0.86 -10.72 -8.10
C SER A 152 1.09 -10.25 -9.53
N ILE A 153 0.09 -10.36 -10.41
CA ILE A 153 0.16 -9.81 -11.78
C ILE A 153 0.27 -8.29 -11.75
N VAL A 154 -0.52 -7.62 -10.88
CA VAL A 154 -0.46 -6.17 -10.67
C VAL A 154 0.91 -5.71 -10.20
N GLU A 155 1.43 -6.36 -9.17
CA GLU A 155 2.75 -6.08 -8.60
C GLU A 155 3.87 -6.33 -9.62
N TRP A 156 3.71 -7.33 -10.49
CA TRP A 156 4.62 -7.63 -11.59
C TRP A 156 4.66 -6.52 -12.64
N TYR A 157 3.52 -6.11 -13.20
CA TYR A 157 3.55 -5.03 -14.20
C TYR A 157 3.92 -3.67 -13.61
N ASN A 158 3.65 -3.42 -12.32
CA ASN A 158 4.01 -2.19 -11.60
C ASN A 158 5.41 -2.21 -10.97
N GLY A 159 6.14 -3.33 -11.05
CA GLY A 159 7.55 -3.39 -10.66
C GLY A 159 7.83 -3.39 -9.16
N VAL A 160 7.06 -4.14 -8.37
CA VAL A 160 7.43 -4.39 -6.96
C VAL A 160 8.80 -5.07 -6.88
N PRO A 161 9.72 -4.60 -6.03
CA PRO A 161 11.01 -5.26 -5.87
C PRO A 161 10.88 -6.74 -5.49
N GLY A 162 11.56 -7.63 -6.22
CA GLY A 162 11.59 -9.06 -5.95
C GLY A 162 10.57 -9.90 -6.72
N ILE A 163 9.61 -9.28 -7.42
CA ILE A 163 8.59 -10.01 -8.19
C ILE A 163 8.88 -10.10 -9.70
N GLN A 164 10.03 -9.58 -10.15
CA GLN A 164 10.38 -9.55 -11.58
C GLN A 164 10.37 -10.95 -12.23
N ASN A 165 10.68 -11.98 -11.43
CA ASN A 165 10.74 -13.37 -11.88
C ASN A 165 9.39 -14.09 -11.92
N LEU A 166 8.26 -13.41 -11.69
CA LEU A 166 6.93 -14.03 -11.77
C LEU A 166 6.68 -14.65 -13.16
N ASN A 167 7.14 -13.98 -14.22
CA ASN A 167 7.12 -14.44 -15.61
C ASN A 167 5.85 -15.22 -15.98
N PRO A 168 4.66 -14.57 -15.93
CA PRO A 168 3.41 -15.24 -16.24
C PRO A 168 3.45 -15.81 -17.66
N ASP A 169 3.01 -17.06 -17.83
CA ASP A 169 2.89 -17.66 -19.16
C ASP A 169 1.67 -17.05 -19.89
N LEU A 170 1.96 -16.20 -20.88
CA LEU A 170 0.97 -15.53 -21.72
C LEU A 170 0.89 -16.15 -23.13
N SER A 171 1.37 -17.38 -23.30
CA SER A 171 1.32 -18.10 -24.59
C SER A 171 -0.06 -18.69 -24.93
N CYS A 172 -1.00 -18.64 -23.98
CA CYS A 172 -2.37 -19.11 -24.16
C CYS A 172 -3.25 -18.07 -24.87
N GLU A 173 -4.38 -18.50 -25.46
CA GLU A 173 -5.30 -17.58 -26.13
C GLU A 173 -6.37 -16.98 -25.20
N THR A 174 -6.64 -17.62 -24.06
CA THR A 174 -7.71 -17.21 -23.13
C THR A 174 -7.17 -17.15 -21.70
N ALA A 175 -7.33 -16.00 -21.05
CA ALA A 175 -7.11 -15.82 -19.62
C ALA A 175 -8.46 -15.78 -18.88
N VAL A 176 -8.52 -16.36 -17.67
CA VAL A 176 -9.71 -16.34 -16.82
C VAL A 176 -9.37 -15.64 -15.52
N ILE A 177 -10.19 -14.66 -15.14
CA ILE A 177 -10.05 -13.89 -13.90
C ILE A 177 -11.26 -14.19 -13.03
N LEU A 178 -11.01 -14.67 -11.81
CA LEU A 178 -12.05 -14.93 -10.82
C LEU A 178 -12.23 -13.70 -9.92
N GLY A 179 -13.40 -13.07 -10.01
CA GLY A 179 -13.75 -11.85 -9.27
C GLY A 179 -14.19 -10.72 -10.19
N GLN A 180 -15.16 -9.93 -9.76
CA GLN A 180 -15.76 -8.81 -10.51
C GLN A 180 -15.55 -7.49 -9.76
N GLY A 181 -14.29 -7.14 -9.48
CA GLY A 181 -13.89 -5.87 -8.87
C GLY A 181 -12.95 -5.08 -9.77
N ASN A 182 -12.57 -3.87 -9.35
CA ASN A 182 -11.69 -2.99 -10.15
C ASN A 182 -10.35 -3.66 -10.51
N VAL A 183 -9.73 -4.38 -9.57
CA VAL A 183 -8.47 -5.10 -9.83
C VAL A 183 -8.62 -6.14 -10.95
N ALA A 184 -9.78 -6.80 -11.06
CA ALA A 184 -10.04 -7.74 -12.14
C ALA A 184 -10.11 -7.02 -13.51
N LEU A 185 -10.72 -5.84 -13.55
CA LEU A 185 -10.75 -5.00 -14.74
C LEU A 185 -9.37 -4.45 -15.09
N ASP A 186 -8.57 -4.07 -14.10
CA ASP A 186 -7.19 -3.60 -14.32
C ASP A 186 -6.33 -4.67 -14.98
N VAL A 187 -6.33 -5.90 -14.43
CA VAL A 187 -5.58 -7.02 -15.01
C VAL A 187 -6.12 -7.34 -16.41
N ALA A 188 -7.44 -7.39 -16.60
CA ALA A 188 -8.03 -7.65 -17.91
C ALA A 188 -7.59 -6.61 -18.94
N ARG A 189 -7.67 -5.33 -18.58
CA ARG A 189 -7.33 -4.19 -19.43
C ARG A 189 -5.87 -4.20 -19.81
N ILE A 190 -4.95 -4.42 -18.86
CA ILE A 190 -3.52 -4.52 -19.16
C ILE A 190 -3.20 -5.68 -20.11
N LEU A 191 -3.84 -6.85 -19.94
CA LEU A 191 -3.59 -8.02 -20.81
C LEU A 191 -4.04 -7.83 -22.26
N ILE A 192 -5.02 -6.98 -22.53
CA ILE A 192 -5.61 -6.80 -23.87
C ILE A 192 -5.41 -5.40 -24.46
N SER A 193 -4.74 -4.49 -23.73
CA SER A 193 -4.53 -3.12 -24.19
C SER A 193 -3.53 -3.07 -25.35
N PRO A 194 -3.75 -2.20 -26.35
CA PRO A 194 -2.77 -1.96 -27.40
C PRO A 194 -1.42 -1.55 -26.83
N ILE A 195 -0.35 -2.20 -27.30
CA ILE A 195 1.02 -1.98 -26.81
C ILE A 195 1.45 -0.51 -26.96
N ASP A 196 1.00 0.19 -27.99
CA ASP A 196 1.36 1.60 -28.22
C ASP A 196 0.78 2.57 -27.18
N LEU A 197 -0.29 2.17 -26.47
CA LEU A 197 -0.79 2.92 -25.32
C LEU A 197 0.05 2.61 -24.09
N LEU A 198 0.33 1.32 -23.83
CA LEU A 198 1.12 0.89 -22.66
C LEU A 198 2.55 1.44 -22.69
N LYS A 199 3.18 1.56 -23.88
CA LYS A 199 4.51 2.17 -24.06
C LYS A 199 4.63 3.61 -23.50
N LYS A 200 3.50 4.31 -23.34
CA LYS A 200 3.46 5.70 -22.83
C LYS A 200 3.22 5.78 -21.32
N THR A 201 3.10 4.64 -20.66
CA THR A 201 2.80 4.53 -19.22
C THR A 201 4.06 4.18 -18.41
N ASP A 202 3.93 4.10 -17.09
CA ASP A 202 5.02 3.68 -16.18
C ASP A 202 5.10 2.16 -15.96
N ILE A 203 4.49 1.37 -16.85
CA ILE A 203 4.61 -0.09 -16.86
C ILE A 203 6.07 -0.54 -17.00
N THR A 204 6.47 -1.63 -16.33
CA THR A 204 7.86 -2.11 -16.43
C THR A 204 8.18 -2.65 -17.81
N SER A 205 9.42 -2.45 -18.28
CA SER A 205 9.87 -2.88 -19.60
C SER A 205 9.73 -4.39 -19.81
N TYR A 206 10.12 -5.20 -18.81
CA TYR A 206 10.02 -6.66 -18.90
C TYR A 206 8.56 -7.14 -19.01
N SER A 207 7.64 -6.49 -18.30
CA SER A 207 6.22 -6.84 -18.39
C SER A 207 5.63 -6.41 -19.73
N LEU A 208 6.05 -5.25 -20.26
CA LEU A 208 5.66 -4.78 -21.58
C LEU A 208 6.15 -5.72 -22.69
N GLU A 209 7.39 -6.21 -22.61
CA GLU A 209 7.93 -7.20 -23.54
C GLU A 209 7.15 -8.52 -23.50
N ALA A 210 6.83 -9.02 -22.30
CA ALA A 210 6.02 -10.21 -22.13
C ALA A 210 4.59 -10.05 -22.67
N ILE A 211 3.95 -8.90 -22.42
CA ILE A 211 2.61 -8.59 -22.94
C ILE A 211 2.65 -8.41 -24.47
N ALA A 212 3.71 -7.82 -25.03
CA ALA A 212 3.87 -7.68 -26.48
C ALA A 212 4.02 -9.03 -27.20
N ALA A 213 4.62 -10.03 -26.53
CA ALA A 213 4.72 -11.41 -27.03
C ALA A 213 3.49 -12.28 -26.68
N SER A 214 2.50 -11.74 -25.96
CA SER A 214 1.30 -12.45 -25.52
C SER A 214 0.46 -12.94 -26.69
N LYS A 215 -0.12 -14.13 -26.54
CA LYS A 215 -1.13 -14.69 -27.46
C LYS A 215 -2.55 -14.55 -26.93
N VAL A 216 -2.72 -13.93 -25.76
CA VAL A 216 -4.03 -13.75 -25.12
C VAL A 216 -4.90 -12.86 -25.99
N LYS A 217 -6.02 -13.40 -26.46
CA LYS A 217 -7.03 -12.68 -27.29
C LYS A 217 -8.33 -12.46 -26.54
N ARG A 218 -8.58 -13.26 -25.50
CA ARG A 218 -9.83 -13.27 -24.75
C ARG A 218 -9.57 -13.30 -23.25
N VAL A 219 -10.21 -12.40 -22.52
CA VAL A 219 -10.22 -12.41 -21.05
C VAL A 219 -11.64 -12.65 -20.58
N LEU A 220 -11.84 -13.68 -19.76
CA LEU A 220 -13.11 -14.02 -19.15
C LEU A 220 -13.11 -13.60 -17.68
N ILE A 221 -14.03 -12.73 -17.29
CA ILE A 221 -14.17 -12.28 -15.89
C ILE A 221 -15.36 -12.99 -15.27
N VAL A 222 -15.10 -13.87 -14.31
CA VAL A 222 -16.11 -14.75 -13.72
C VAL A 222 -16.45 -14.27 -12.31
N GLY A 223 -17.73 -13.98 -12.10
CA GLY A 223 -18.28 -13.66 -10.78
C GLY A 223 -19.06 -14.81 -10.19
N ARG A 224 -18.98 -14.97 -8.87
CA ARG A 224 -19.83 -15.92 -8.13
C ARG A 224 -21.27 -15.43 -7.92
N ARG A 225 -21.58 -14.17 -8.20
CA ARG A 225 -22.89 -13.51 -8.03
C ARG A 225 -23.28 -12.79 -9.32
N GLY A 226 -24.51 -12.25 -9.35
CA GLY A 226 -25.06 -11.57 -10.52
C GLY A 226 -24.61 -10.12 -10.69
N PRO A 227 -25.06 -9.45 -11.77
CA PRO A 227 -24.65 -8.08 -12.13
C PRO A 227 -24.93 -7.03 -11.06
N LEU A 228 -25.94 -7.21 -10.21
CA LEU A 228 -26.26 -6.28 -9.12
C LEU A 228 -25.24 -6.34 -7.96
N GLN A 229 -24.35 -7.34 -7.95
CA GLN A 229 -23.36 -7.55 -6.89
C GLN A 229 -21.92 -7.33 -7.35
N VAL A 230 -21.73 -6.75 -8.54
CA VAL A 230 -20.40 -6.36 -9.01
C VAL A 230 -19.78 -5.33 -8.07
N ALA A 231 -18.47 -5.43 -7.87
CA ALA A 231 -17.71 -4.56 -6.97
C ALA A 231 -16.86 -3.54 -7.74
N PHE A 232 -16.87 -3.58 -9.08
CA PHE A 232 -16.22 -2.56 -9.88
C PHE A 232 -17.06 -1.28 -9.94
N THR A 233 -16.40 -0.16 -10.19
CA THR A 233 -17.02 1.16 -10.34
C THR A 233 -17.20 1.53 -11.82
N ILE A 234 -18.09 2.50 -12.09
CA ILE A 234 -18.50 2.85 -13.47
C ILE A 234 -17.32 3.37 -14.29
N LYS A 235 -16.38 4.10 -13.68
CA LYS A 235 -15.22 4.66 -14.37
C LYS A 235 -14.34 3.57 -14.99
N GLU A 236 -14.20 2.45 -14.29
CA GLU A 236 -13.34 1.32 -14.67
C GLU A 236 -14.05 0.36 -15.64
N LEU A 237 -15.39 0.37 -15.66
CA LEU A 237 -16.19 -0.42 -16.62
C LEU A 237 -16.29 0.23 -18.00
N ARG A 238 -16.38 1.57 -18.06
CA ARG A 238 -16.64 2.34 -19.28
C ARG A 238 -15.41 2.46 -20.17
#